data_AF-A0A0F9HE86-F1
#
_entry.id   AF-A0A0F9HE86-F1
#
_cell.length_a   1.000
_cell.length_b   1.000
_cell.length_c   1.000
_cell.angle_alpha   90.00
_cell.angle_beta   90.00
_cell.angle_gamma   90.00
#
_symmetry.space_group_name_H-M   'P 1'
#
loop_
_entity.id
_entity.type
_entity.pdbx_description
1 polymer ?
#
loop_
_entity_poly.entity_id
_entity_poly.type
_entity_poly.pdbx_seq_one_letter_code
_entity_poly.pdbx_strand_id
1 'polypeptide(L)'
;MSEKEIAWDLTEIFSSCDDPEISKTMDGLMEKANEIIIQYRGKINKPNFTVQNLHDLLEKYEDILARLDDLGTYSITSFHANMTLPEIKTLYNKVSDFQSTISKKFAFLELEVGNLINNNSQVIRDRTINNYIMYLENIR
;
A
#
# COMPACT_ATOMS: atom_id res chain seq x y z
N MET A 1 20.51 14.15 36.45
CA MET A 1 19.04 14.16 36.25
C MET A 1 18.84 13.64 34.84
N SER A 2 18.40 12.39 34.67
CA SER A 2 18.15 11.86 33.33
C SER A 2 16.94 12.62 32.79
N GLU A 3 17.16 13.46 31.78
CA GLU A 3 16.06 13.97 30.98
C GLU A 3 15.31 12.75 30.44
N LYS A 4 14.01 12.71 30.70
CA LYS A 4 13.14 11.69 30.15
C LYS A 4 13.01 12.02 28.68
N GLU A 5 13.76 11.31 27.85
CA GLU A 5 13.78 11.50 26.41
C GLU A 5 12.33 11.35 25.90
N ILE A 6 11.78 12.41 25.32
CA ILE A 6 10.45 12.38 24.73
C ILE A 6 10.57 11.55 23.45
N ALA A 7 10.25 10.27 23.55
CA ALA A 7 10.23 9.34 22.44
C ALA A 7 8.78 9.04 22.01
N TRP A 8 8.58 8.86 20.71
CA TRP A 8 7.33 8.35 20.17
C TRP A 8 7.15 6.89 20.62
N ASP A 9 5.95 6.53 21.08
CA ASP A 9 5.63 5.14 21.37
C ASP A 9 5.25 4.43 20.06
N LEU A 10 6.20 3.68 19.50
CA LEU A 10 6.02 2.93 18.26
C LEU A 10 5.56 1.48 18.50
N THR A 11 5.39 1.09 19.76
CA THR A 11 5.06 -0.30 20.12
C THR A 11 3.62 -0.68 19.74
N GLU A 12 2.76 0.30 19.47
CA GLU A 12 1.43 0.10 18.90
C GLU A 12 1.47 -0.44 17.46
N ILE A 13 2.57 -0.23 16.72
CA ILE A 13 2.75 -0.74 15.36
C ILE A 13 3.59 -2.02 15.37
N PHE A 14 4.82 -1.96 15.90
CA PHE A 14 5.71 -3.10 16.07
C PHE A 14 6.52 -2.98 17.35
N SER A 15 6.75 -4.11 18.01
CA SER A 15 7.42 -4.14 19.32
C SER A 15 8.91 -3.75 19.27
N SER A 16 9.59 -4.04 18.15
CA SER A 16 11.01 -3.75 17.94
C SER A 16 11.41 -3.90 16.47
N CYS A 17 12.65 -3.51 16.11
CA CYS A 17 13.16 -3.65 14.74
C CYS A 17 13.32 -5.10 14.26
N ASP A 18 13.39 -6.05 15.20
CA ASP A 18 13.49 -7.49 14.94
C ASP A 18 12.14 -8.21 15.16
N ASP A 19 11.04 -7.46 15.27
CA ASP A 19 9.71 -8.03 15.44
C ASP A 19 9.37 -8.96 14.25
N PRO A 20 9.09 -10.25 14.49
CA PRO A 20 8.76 -11.19 13.43
C PRO A 20 7.50 -10.80 12.65
N GLU A 21 6.58 -10.03 13.24
CA GLU A 21 5.39 -9.54 12.55
C GLU A 21 5.73 -8.58 11.40
N ILE A 22 6.89 -7.92 11.41
CA ILE A 22 7.35 -7.11 10.27
C ILE A 22 7.49 -7.99 9.04
N SER A 23 8.25 -9.09 9.16
CA SER A 23 8.49 -9.99 8.03
C SER A 23 7.22 -10.70 7.59
N LYS A 24 6.39 -11.15 8.55
CA LYS A 24 5.09 -11.76 8.26
C LYS A 24 4.12 -10.80 7.56
N THR A 25 4.13 -9.53 7.94
CA THR A 25 3.34 -8.48 7.27
C THR A 25 3.81 -8.28 5.83
N MET A 26 5.13 -8.21 5.60
CA MET A 26 5.70 -8.08 4.25
C MET A 26 5.33 -9.29 3.37
N ASP A 27 5.43 -10.51 3.90
CA ASP A 27 5.08 -11.72 3.16
C ASP A 27 3.58 -11.74 2.80
N GLY A 28 2.71 -11.43 3.76
CA GLY A 28 1.26 -11.35 3.52
C GLY A 28 0.87 -10.27 2.51
N LEU A 29 1.55 -9.11 2.52
CA LEU A 29 1.34 -8.06 1.53
C LEU A 29 1.79 -8.50 0.14
N MET A 30 2.91 -9.22 0.05
CA MET A 30 3.40 -9.77 -1.22
C MET A 30 2.43 -10.79 -1.81
N GLU A 31 1.88 -11.68 -0.99
CA GLU A 31 0.87 -12.67 -1.40
C GLU A 31 -0.39 -11.97 -1.93
N LYS A 32 -0.99 -11.05 -1.16
CA LYS A 32 -2.16 -10.28 -1.58
C LYS A 32 -1.92 -9.50 -2.87
N ALA A 33 -0.74 -8.88 -3.01
CA ALA A 33 -0.38 -8.16 -4.24
C ALA A 33 -0.33 -9.10 -5.45
N ASN A 34 0.24 -10.30 -5.30
CA ASN A 34 0.26 -11.30 -6.36
C ASN A 34 -1.15 -11.80 -6.71
N GLU A 35 -2.02 -11.99 -5.73
CA GLU A 35 -3.43 -12.33 -5.96
C GLU A 35 -4.14 -11.27 -6.80
N ILE A 36 -3.99 -9.98 -6.46
CA ILE A 36 -4.57 -8.88 -7.24
C ILE A 36 -4.04 -8.90 -8.68
N ILE A 37 -2.73 -9.09 -8.87
CA ILE A 37 -2.13 -9.16 -10.21
C ILE A 37 -2.76 -10.31 -11.03
N ILE A 38 -2.86 -11.51 -10.46
CA ILE A 38 -3.46 -12.68 -11.14
C ILE A 38 -4.93 -12.43 -11.45
N GLN A 39 -5.66 -11.83 -10.51
CA GLN A 39 -7.10 -11.62 -10.62
C GLN A 39 -7.46 -10.53 -11.61
N TYR A 40 -6.71 -9.43 -11.70
CA TYR A 40 -7.15 -8.21 -12.39
C TYR A 40 -6.29 -7.76 -13.57
N ARG A 41 -4.99 -8.05 -13.57
CA ARG A 41 -4.08 -7.55 -14.62
C ARG A 41 -4.51 -8.04 -16.02
N GLY A 42 -4.64 -7.12 -16.96
CA GLY A 42 -5.09 -7.37 -18.33
C GLY A 42 -6.59 -7.64 -18.48
N LYS A 43 -7.37 -7.57 -17.39
CA LYS A 43 -8.81 -7.87 -17.38
C LYS A 43 -9.69 -6.64 -17.12
N ILE A 44 -9.14 -5.56 -16.58
CA ILE A 44 -9.88 -4.34 -16.20
C ILE A 44 -10.58 -3.69 -17.41
N ASN A 45 -9.94 -3.71 -18.58
CA ASN A 45 -10.48 -3.11 -19.79
C ASN A 45 -11.29 -4.11 -20.67
N LYS A 46 -11.69 -5.26 -20.11
CA LYS A 46 -12.49 -6.26 -20.84
C LYS A 46 -13.99 -5.99 -20.69
N PRO A 47 -14.83 -6.36 -21.68
CA PRO A 47 -16.27 -6.06 -21.65
C PRO A 47 -17.03 -6.57 -20.42
N ASN A 48 -16.54 -7.63 -19.77
CA ASN A 48 -17.18 -8.23 -18.60
C ASN A 48 -16.73 -7.58 -17.27
N PHE A 49 -15.85 -6.60 -17.31
CA PHE A 49 -15.38 -5.91 -16.12
C PHE A 49 -16.43 -4.90 -15.65
N THR A 50 -16.93 -5.10 -14.43
CA THR A 50 -18.03 -4.30 -13.87
C THR A 50 -17.54 -3.26 -12.88
N VAL A 51 -18.40 -2.28 -12.55
CA VAL A 51 -18.13 -1.32 -11.47
C VAL A 51 -17.93 -2.03 -10.12
N GLN A 52 -18.65 -3.12 -9.87
CA GLN A 52 -18.44 -3.92 -8.66
C GLN A 52 -17.03 -4.52 -8.64
N ASN A 53 -16.52 -5.01 -9.78
CA ASN A 53 -15.15 -5.52 -9.83
C ASN A 53 -14.10 -4.43 -9.58
N LEU A 54 -14.37 -3.19 -10.01
CA LEU A 54 -13.53 -2.04 -9.70
C LEU A 54 -13.58 -1.72 -8.22
N HIS A 55 -14.76 -1.69 -7.60
CA HIS A 55 -14.91 -1.48 -6.16
C HIS A 55 -14.11 -2.51 -5.36
N ASP A 56 -14.30 -3.81 -5.64
CA ASP A 56 -13.61 -4.89 -4.92
C ASP A 56 -12.09 -4.83 -5.10
N LEU A 57 -11.63 -4.36 -6.27
CA LEU A 57 -10.20 -4.15 -6.54
C LEU A 57 -9.64 -3.00 -5.69
N LEU A 58 -10.36 -1.87 -5.63
CA LEU A 58 -9.94 -0.69 -4.89
C LEU A 58 -9.91 -0.94 -3.38
N GLU A 59 -10.89 -1.66 -2.84
CA GLU A 59 -10.93 -2.04 -1.42
C GLU A 59 -9.72 -2.92 -1.04
N LYS A 60 -9.40 -3.92 -1.88
CA LYS A 60 -8.20 -4.77 -1.67
C LYS A 60 -6.91 -3.96 -1.78
N TYR A 61 -6.85 -3.03 -2.72
CA TYR A 61 -5.68 -2.17 -2.91
C TYR A 61 -5.49 -1.22 -1.72
N GLU A 62 -6.58 -0.66 -1.19
CA GLU A 62 -6.59 0.20 0.00
C GLU A 62 -6.07 -0.54 1.25
N ASP A 63 -6.52 -1.78 1.52
CA ASP A 63 -6.00 -2.58 2.65
C ASP A 63 -4.49 -2.83 2.53
N ILE A 64 -3.97 -3.02 1.31
CA ILE A 64 -2.53 -3.14 1.09
C ILE A 64 -1.82 -1.82 1.37
N LEU A 65 -2.35 -0.69 0.88
CA LEU A 65 -1.75 0.62 1.12
C LEU A 65 -1.70 0.97 2.60
N ALA A 66 -2.79 0.73 3.35
CA ALA A 66 -2.84 1.00 4.79
C ALA A 66 -1.75 0.24 5.56
N ARG A 67 -1.60 -1.07 5.30
CA ARG A 67 -0.57 -1.90 5.95
C ARG A 67 0.85 -1.55 5.50
N LEU A 68 1.00 -1.12 4.25
CA LEU A 68 2.28 -0.65 3.74
C LEU A 68 2.70 0.69 4.37
N ASP A 69 1.72 1.53 4.70
CA ASP A 69 1.90 2.78 5.42
C ASP A 69 2.31 2.55 6.88
N ASP A 70 1.71 1.57 7.57
CA ASP A 70 2.14 1.16 8.92
C ASP A 70 3.63 0.75 8.95
N LEU A 71 4.04 -0.13 8.01
CA LEU A 71 5.44 -0.54 7.83
C LEU A 71 6.35 0.65 7.56
N GLY A 72 5.94 1.52 6.64
CA GLY A 72 6.69 2.71 6.26
C GLY A 72 6.88 3.67 7.43
N THR A 73 5.79 3.97 8.14
CA THR A 73 5.73 4.87 9.28
C THR A 73 6.61 4.37 10.42
N TYR A 74 6.50 3.10 10.79
CA TYR A 74 7.36 2.52 11.82
C TYR A 74 8.84 2.63 11.45
N SER A 75 9.16 2.24 10.22
CA SER A 75 10.52 2.20 9.70
C SER A 75 11.19 3.57 9.65
N ILE A 76 10.53 4.57 9.04
CA ILE A 76 11.07 5.93 8.92
C ILE A 76 11.15 6.62 10.29
N THR A 77 10.16 6.41 11.17
CA THR A 77 10.15 7.03 12.49
C THR A 77 11.23 6.45 13.39
N SER A 78 11.43 5.13 13.35
CA SER A 78 12.55 4.46 14.04
C SER A 78 13.89 4.98 13.53
N PHE A 79 14.02 5.16 12.20
CA PHE A 79 15.21 5.73 11.59
C PHE A 79 15.50 7.16 12.03
N HIS A 80 14.49 8.02 12.06
CA HIS A 80 14.62 9.39 12.55
C HIS A 80 14.93 9.45 14.05
N ALA A 81 14.40 8.52 14.85
CA ALA A 81 14.69 8.46 16.28
C ALA A 81 16.16 8.13 16.55
N ASN A 82 16.76 7.16 15.83
CA ASN A 82 18.17 6.85 16.00
C ASN A 82 18.84 6.20 14.76
N MET A 83 19.24 7.02 13.79
CA MET A 83 19.94 6.57 12.58
C MET A 83 21.37 6.04 12.82
N THR A 84 21.92 6.11 14.05
CA THR A 84 23.27 5.61 14.32
C THR A 84 23.31 4.08 14.45
N LEU A 85 22.17 3.47 14.81
CA LEU A 85 22.01 2.03 15.00
C LEU A 85 21.97 1.27 13.65
N PRO A 86 22.87 0.28 13.43
CA PRO A 86 22.90 -0.52 12.21
C PRO A 86 21.61 -1.29 11.90
N GLU A 87 20.94 -1.80 12.92
CA GLU A 87 19.69 -2.56 12.85
C GLU A 87 18.54 -1.70 12.31
N ILE A 88 18.43 -0.45 12.77
CA ILE A 88 17.42 0.51 12.31
C ILE A 88 17.68 0.90 10.84
N LYS A 89 18.94 1.12 10.47
CA LYS A 89 19.34 1.35 9.06
C LYS A 89 18.96 0.17 8.17
N THR A 90 19.22 -1.05 8.64
CA THR A 90 18.90 -2.27 7.91
C THR A 90 17.40 -2.41 7.69
N LEU A 91 16.59 -2.18 8.74
CA LEU A 91 15.14 -2.17 8.65
C LEU A 91 14.65 -1.12 7.65
N TYR A 92 15.17 0.10 7.75
CA TYR A 92 14.80 1.20 6.86
C TYR A 92 15.00 0.87 5.38
N ASN A 93 16.20 0.40 5.03
CA ASN A 93 16.50 0.00 3.66
C ASN A 93 15.61 -1.17 3.20
N LYS A 94 15.42 -2.19 4.05
CA LYS A 94 14.57 -3.36 3.75
C LYS A 94 13.13 -2.95 3.44
N VAL A 95 12.54 -2.08 4.26
CA VAL A 95 11.17 -1.60 4.07
C VAL A 95 11.07 -0.71 2.83
N SER A 96 12.04 0.17 2.60
CA SER A 96 12.10 1.02 1.40
C SER A 96 12.16 0.19 0.11
N ASP A 97 13.01 -0.84 0.06
CA ASP A 97 13.11 -1.75 -1.10
C ASP A 97 11.81 -2.53 -1.33
N PHE A 98 11.17 -2.96 -0.25
CA PHE A 98 9.89 -3.64 -0.30
C PHE A 98 8.77 -2.74 -0.82
N GLN A 99 8.65 -1.52 -0.31
CA GLN A 99 7.69 -0.52 -0.80
C GLN A 99 7.91 -0.25 -2.30
N SER A 100 9.16 -0.06 -2.73
CA SER A 100 9.48 0.09 -4.16
C SER A 100 9.03 -1.12 -4.99
N THR A 101 9.18 -2.33 -4.45
CA THR A 101 8.76 -3.57 -5.12
C THR A 101 7.24 -3.65 -5.26
N ILE A 102 6.50 -3.32 -4.20
CA ILE A 102 5.03 -3.29 -4.20
C ILE A 102 4.52 -2.22 -5.17
N SER A 103 5.08 -1.01 -5.16
CA SER A 103 4.68 0.06 -6.09
C SER A 103 4.88 -0.34 -7.56
N LYS A 104 6.03 -0.96 -7.90
CA LYS A 104 6.28 -1.48 -9.26
C LYS A 104 5.26 -2.54 -9.68
N LYS A 105 4.84 -3.39 -8.74
CA LYS A 105 3.82 -4.42 -8.97
C LYS A 105 2.45 -3.83 -9.29
N PHE A 106 2.11 -2.69 -8.70
CA PHE A 106 0.83 -2.01 -8.91
C PHE A 106 0.81 -0.95 -10.01
N ALA A 107 1.93 -0.70 -10.69
CA ALA A 107 1.99 0.26 -11.80
C ALA A 107 0.99 -0.04 -12.94
N PHE A 108 0.54 -1.29 -13.10
CA PHE A 108 -0.51 -1.61 -14.08
C PHE A 108 -1.89 -1.06 -13.69
N LEU A 109 -2.18 -0.88 -12.40
CA LEU A 109 -3.48 -0.41 -11.93
C LEU A 109 -3.74 1.00 -12.44
N GLU A 110 -2.81 1.92 -12.24
CA GLU A 110 -2.94 3.31 -12.72
C GLU A 110 -3.20 3.35 -14.23
N LEU A 111 -2.44 2.57 -15.01
CA LEU A 111 -2.59 2.51 -16.47
C LEU A 111 -3.93 1.90 -16.90
N GLU A 112 -4.31 0.77 -16.32
CA GLU A 112 -5.52 0.06 -16.73
C GLU A 112 -6.80 0.76 -16.24
N VAL A 113 -6.81 1.29 -15.02
CA VAL A 113 -7.93 2.05 -14.45
C VAL A 113 -8.07 3.40 -15.15
N GLY A 114 -6.97 4.11 -15.42
CA GLY A 114 -7.00 5.36 -16.18
C GLY A 114 -7.60 5.15 -17.58
N ASN A 115 -7.21 4.08 -18.27
CA ASN A 115 -7.81 3.70 -19.56
C ASN A 115 -9.30 3.38 -19.45
N LEU A 116 -9.73 2.67 -18.39
CA LEU A 116 -11.14 2.35 -18.16
C LEU A 116 -11.97 3.63 -17.99
N ILE A 117 -11.50 4.57 -17.16
CA ILE A 117 -12.20 5.84 -16.89
C ILE A 117 -12.25 6.72 -18.14
N ASN A 118 -11.15 6.79 -18.90
CA ASN A 118 -11.09 7.59 -20.12
C ASN A 118 -12.02 7.06 -21.21
N ASN A 119 -12.16 5.75 -21.34
CA ASN A 119 -13.08 5.12 -22.29
C ASN A 119 -14.54 5.10 -21.79
N ASN A 120 -14.76 5.08 -20.47
CA ASN A 120 -16.09 5.05 -19.86
C ASN A 120 -16.18 5.99 -18.65
N SER A 121 -16.29 7.29 -18.93
CA SER A 121 -16.39 8.35 -17.92
C SER A 121 -17.66 8.29 -17.06
N GLN A 122 -18.63 7.41 -17.36
CA GLN A 122 -19.80 7.22 -16.49
C GLN A 122 -19.49 6.33 -15.28
N VAL A 123 -18.40 5.56 -15.31
CA VAL A 123 -18.00 4.68 -14.18
C VAL A 123 -17.83 5.48 -12.89
N ILE A 124 -17.19 6.66 -12.95
CA ILE A 124 -16.96 7.53 -11.80
C ILE A 124 -18.22 8.17 -11.21
N ARG A 125 -19.38 8.03 -11.87
CA ARG A 125 -20.67 8.54 -11.38
C ARG A 125 -21.49 7.47 -10.65
N ASP A 126 -21.00 6.24 -10.62
CA ASP A 126 -21.67 5.14 -9.96
C ASP A 126 -21.54 5.27 -8.44
N ARG A 127 -22.66 5.06 -7.73
CA ARG A 127 -22.72 5.18 -6.26
C ARG A 127 -21.87 4.13 -5.56
N THR A 128 -21.60 3.01 -6.21
CA THR A 128 -20.83 1.88 -5.64
C THR A 128 -19.41 2.31 -5.31
N ILE A 129 -18.81 3.21 -6.09
CA ILE A 129 -17.40 3.64 -5.91
C ILE A 129 -17.28 5.08 -5.38
N ASN A 130 -18.33 5.60 -4.73
CA ASN A 130 -18.40 7.00 -4.32
C ASN A 130 -17.24 7.42 -3.40
N ASN A 131 -16.76 6.50 -2.54
CA ASN A 131 -15.62 6.75 -1.65
C ASN A 131 -14.29 6.91 -2.39
N TYR A 132 -14.20 6.42 -3.63
CA TYR A 132 -12.96 6.40 -4.42
C TYR A 132 -12.93 7.44 -5.53
N ILE A 133 -13.97 8.27 -5.69
CA ILE A 133 -14.06 9.23 -6.82
C ILE A 133 -12.85 10.16 -6.88
N MET A 134 -12.45 10.75 -5.74
CA MET A 134 -11.31 11.66 -5.70
C MET A 134 -10.00 10.96 -6.15
N TYR A 135 -9.81 9.70 -5.75
CA TYR A 135 -8.67 8.91 -6.18
C TYR A 135 -8.72 8.64 -7.70
N LEU A 136 -9.87 8.23 -8.22
CA LEU A 136 -10.06 7.92 -9.63
C LEU A 136 -9.94 9.17 -10.53
N GLU A 137 -10.35 10.34 -10.06
CA GLU A 137 -10.16 11.61 -10.76
C GLU A 137 -8.68 12.00 -10.87
N ASN A 138 -7.85 11.67 -9.88
CA ASN A 138 -6.42 11.94 -9.92
C ASN A 138 -5.65 11.01 -10.87
N ILE A 139 -6.19 9.82 -11.16
CA ILE A 139 -5.57 8.85 -12.10
C ILE A 139 -5.93 9.17 -13.56
N ARG A 140 -7.06 9.84 -13.78
CA ARG A 140 -7.62 10.13 -15.10
C ARG A 140 -6.69 10.96 -15.98
#